data_AF-A0A2N0VCS0-F1
#
_entry.id   AF-A0A2N0VCS0-F1
#
_cell.length_a   1.000
_cell.length_b   1.000
_cell.length_c   1.000
_cell.angle_alpha   90.00
_cell.angle_beta   90.00
_cell.angle_gamma   90.00
#
_symmetry.space_group_name_H-M   'P 1'
#
loop_
_entity.id
_entity.type
_entity.pdbx_description
1 polymer ?
#
loop_
_entity_poly.entity_id
_entity_poly.type
_entity_poly.pdbx_seq_one_letter_code
_entity_poly.pdbx_strand_id
1 'polypeptide(L)'
;MLVDEGEKIKVLVREFFKKGHKSSNKLYDVDLAGHAVLVSMSAKGKTRYQQARESGKHRLNGSTSHLDLAEKLVKMTIADRSGNCEEMAVLSAYYAKKIYNIKRDLLYICYVHDKGDHAFCLVSQEAIPDSAQDYASMADFTKRKIAQSWLIIDPWLNTVCYASDYLTKSGEKLEKWASEGKRVAWMNGSQGPGWYVPNGEYKTEFGKAPVLLDPF
;
A
#
# COMPACT_ATOMS: atom_id res chain seq x y z
N MET A 1 16.56 -8.92 -6.36
CA MET A 1 16.35 -7.49 -6.68
C MET A 1 17.00 -6.66 -5.59
N LEU A 2 17.71 -5.59 -5.95
CA LEU A 2 18.34 -4.66 -5.02
C LEU A 2 17.39 -3.51 -4.65
N VAL A 3 17.67 -2.82 -3.53
CA VAL A 3 16.88 -1.67 -3.06
C VAL A 3 16.75 -0.59 -4.13
N ASP A 4 17.83 -0.25 -4.84
CA ASP A 4 17.82 0.78 -5.89
C ASP A 4 16.91 0.44 -7.07
N GLU A 5 16.77 -0.85 -7.39
CA GLU A 5 15.84 -1.33 -8.43
C GLU A 5 14.39 -1.22 -7.95
N GLY A 6 14.14 -1.60 -6.69
CA GLY A 6 12.83 -1.40 -6.06
C GLY A 6 12.44 0.07 -5.99
N GLU A 7 13.39 0.96 -5.68
CA GLU A 7 13.17 2.41 -5.66
C GLU A 7 12.75 2.95 -7.03
N LYS A 8 13.37 2.47 -8.12
CA LYS A 8 12.96 2.81 -9.50
C LYS A 8 11.53 2.36 -9.78
N ILE A 9 11.16 1.14 -9.39
CA ILE A 9 9.77 0.63 -9.52
C ILE A 9 8.80 1.50 -8.73
N LYS A 10 9.10 1.80 -7.48
CA LYS A 10 8.28 2.66 -6.62
C LYS A 10 8.01 4.01 -7.30
N VAL A 11 9.05 4.64 -7.86
CA VAL A 11 8.90 5.91 -8.58
C VAL A 11 8.00 5.76 -9.80
N LEU A 12 8.20 4.71 -10.63
CA LEU A 12 7.37 4.45 -11.81
C LEU A 12 5.89 4.28 -11.45
N VAL A 13 5.58 3.47 -10.43
CA VAL A 13 4.20 3.26 -9.97
C VAL A 13 3.58 4.57 -9.46
N ARG A 14 4.34 5.34 -8.67
CA ARG A 14 3.84 6.63 -8.16
C ARG A 14 3.59 7.62 -9.27
N GLU A 15 4.47 7.72 -10.27
CA GLU A 15 4.27 8.59 -11.44
C GLU A 15 3.10 8.12 -12.31
N PHE A 16 2.88 6.80 -12.44
CA PHE A 16 1.74 6.23 -13.15
C PHE A 16 0.40 6.72 -12.59
N PHE A 17 0.22 6.67 -11.26
CA PHE A 17 -0.98 7.16 -10.56
C PHE A 17 -0.95 8.67 -10.26
N LYS A 18 0.19 9.34 -10.44
CA LYS A 18 0.29 10.79 -10.22
C LYS A 18 -0.55 11.59 -11.21
N LYS A 19 -0.74 11.08 -12.43
CA LYS A 19 -1.55 11.74 -13.46
C LYS A 19 -3.05 11.45 -13.34
N GLY A 20 -3.44 10.40 -12.59
CA GLY A 20 -4.84 10.07 -12.31
C GLY A 20 -5.34 10.56 -10.94
N HIS A 21 -6.46 9.98 -10.52
CA HIS A 21 -7.08 10.18 -9.22
C HIS A 21 -6.19 9.68 -8.07
N LYS A 22 -6.37 10.28 -6.91
CA LYS A 22 -5.59 9.96 -5.71
C LYS A 22 -6.32 8.95 -4.87
N SER A 23 -5.54 8.08 -4.25
CA SER A 23 -6.00 7.07 -3.32
C SER A 23 -7.11 7.59 -2.41
N SER A 24 -8.23 6.86 -2.41
CA SER A 24 -9.42 7.18 -1.64
C SER A 24 -9.32 6.79 -0.17
N ASN A 25 -8.22 6.16 0.27
CA ASN A 25 -8.00 5.75 1.66
C ASN A 25 -7.03 6.68 2.42
N LYS A 26 -6.65 7.83 1.83
CA LYS A 26 -5.76 8.82 2.46
C LYS A 26 -6.16 10.26 2.15
N LEU A 27 -6.54 11.01 3.18
CA LEU A 27 -6.95 12.40 3.11
C LEU A 27 -6.14 13.30 4.06
N TYR A 28 -6.44 14.59 4.01
CA TYR A 28 -5.86 15.63 4.86
C TYR A 28 -7.00 16.38 5.57
N ASP A 29 -6.78 16.78 6.82
CA ASP A 29 -7.61 17.77 7.51
C ASP A 29 -9.11 17.40 7.53
N VAL A 30 -9.43 16.11 7.77
CA VAL A 30 -10.80 15.60 7.94
C VAL A 30 -11.03 15.13 9.38
N ASP A 31 -12.28 15.23 9.84
CA ASP A 31 -12.73 14.63 11.11
C ASP A 31 -12.87 13.09 10.98
N LEU A 32 -13.24 12.42 12.08
CA LEU A 32 -13.42 10.96 12.09
C LEU A 32 -14.46 10.48 11.07
N ALA A 33 -15.53 11.26 10.85
CA ALA A 33 -16.58 10.93 9.90
C ALA A 33 -16.17 11.21 8.43
N GLY A 34 -15.01 11.85 8.21
CA GLY A 34 -14.52 12.20 6.89
C GLY A 34 -15.04 13.53 6.36
N HIS A 35 -15.65 14.35 7.23
CA HIS A 35 -16.01 15.71 6.87
C HIS A 35 -14.77 16.59 6.80
N ALA A 36 -14.75 17.43 5.77
CA ALA A 36 -13.71 18.43 5.60
C ALA A 36 -13.70 19.42 6.77
N VAL A 37 -12.58 19.54 7.47
CA VAL A 37 -12.37 20.61 8.45
C VAL A 37 -11.90 21.84 7.66
N LEU A 38 -12.85 22.51 6.99
CA LEU A 38 -12.56 23.54 5.97
C LEU A 38 -11.72 24.72 6.49
N VAL A 39 -11.86 25.06 7.77
CA VAL A 39 -11.09 26.12 8.41
C VAL A 39 -9.59 25.79 8.46
N SER A 40 -9.22 24.51 8.57
CA SER A 40 -7.83 24.04 8.63
C SER A 40 -7.32 23.42 7.33
N MET A 41 -8.18 23.25 6.31
CA MET A 41 -7.82 22.49 5.13
C MET A 41 -6.99 23.29 4.13
N SER A 42 -5.76 22.83 3.91
CA SER A 42 -4.85 23.40 2.91
C SER A 42 -5.40 23.26 1.47
N ALA A 43 -4.91 24.09 0.53
CA ALA A 43 -5.26 23.95 -0.89
C ALA A 43 -4.96 22.54 -1.43
N LYS A 44 -3.83 21.96 -1.01
CA LYS A 44 -3.45 20.57 -1.29
C LYS A 44 -4.47 19.57 -0.72
N GLY A 45 -4.96 19.81 0.50
CA GLY A 45 -6.01 19.01 1.13
C GLY A 45 -7.32 19.02 0.34
N LYS A 46 -7.76 20.21 -0.12
CA LYS A 46 -8.98 20.36 -0.94
C LYS A 46 -8.90 19.58 -2.25
N THR A 47 -7.79 19.69 -2.98
CA THR A 47 -7.58 18.92 -4.22
C THR A 47 -7.58 17.42 -3.95
N ARG A 48 -6.95 16.97 -2.86
CA ARG A 48 -6.91 15.55 -2.48
C ARG A 48 -8.30 15.02 -2.12
N TYR A 49 -9.10 15.80 -1.39
CA TYR A 49 -10.46 15.47 -1.03
C TYR A 49 -11.34 15.21 -2.26
N GLN A 50 -11.29 16.11 -3.25
CA GLN A 50 -12.02 15.95 -4.51
C GLN A 50 -11.54 14.72 -5.30
N GLN A 51 -10.23 14.52 -5.41
CA GLN A 51 -9.64 13.40 -6.15
C GLN A 51 -9.97 12.03 -5.51
N ALA A 52 -10.07 11.96 -4.19
CA ALA A 52 -10.44 10.74 -3.46
C ALA A 52 -11.89 10.32 -3.72
N ARG A 53 -12.82 11.29 -3.82
CA ARG A 53 -14.24 11.01 -4.14
C ARG A 53 -14.42 10.42 -5.54
N GLU A 54 -13.63 10.89 -6.50
CA GLU A 54 -13.67 10.36 -7.87
C GLU A 54 -12.98 8.99 -7.94
N SER A 55 -11.86 8.79 -7.24
CA SER A 55 -11.10 7.53 -7.20
C SER A 55 -11.98 6.29 -6.94
N GLY A 56 -12.97 6.39 -6.02
CA GLY A 56 -13.88 5.27 -5.72
C GLY A 56 -14.72 4.79 -6.91
N LYS A 57 -14.99 5.66 -7.88
CA LYS A 57 -15.81 5.34 -9.07
C LYS A 57 -15.05 4.55 -10.14
N HIS A 58 -13.72 4.59 -10.09
CA HIS A 58 -12.85 3.96 -11.08
C HIS A 58 -12.12 2.72 -10.53
N ARG A 59 -12.58 2.17 -9.41
CA ARG A 59 -12.06 0.90 -8.89
C ARG A 59 -12.35 -0.21 -9.90
N LEU A 60 -11.31 -0.96 -10.26
CA LEU A 60 -11.44 -2.13 -11.11
C LEU A 60 -12.07 -3.26 -10.30
N ASN A 61 -13.12 -3.88 -10.86
CA ASN A 61 -13.78 -5.05 -10.30
C ASN A 61 -13.61 -6.25 -11.25
N GLY A 62 -13.79 -7.47 -10.73
CA GLY A 62 -13.83 -8.69 -11.53
C GLY A 62 -12.49 -9.08 -12.15
N SER A 63 -11.37 -8.75 -11.50
CA SER A 63 -10.07 -9.31 -11.85
C SER A 63 -9.97 -10.75 -11.36
N THR A 64 -9.43 -11.64 -12.19
CA THR A 64 -9.32 -13.08 -11.85
C THR A 64 -7.96 -13.47 -11.28
N SER A 65 -6.99 -12.56 -11.29
CA SER A 65 -5.64 -12.72 -10.73
C SER A 65 -4.95 -11.35 -10.60
N HIS A 66 -3.84 -11.29 -9.87
CA HIS A 66 -3.00 -10.09 -9.78
C HIS A 66 -2.42 -9.67 -11.13
N LEU A 67 -1.99 -10.64 -11.95
CA LEU A 67 -1.52 -10.35 -13.30
C LEU A 67 -2.62 -9.73 -14.18
N ASP A 68 -3.84 -10.28 -14.17
CA ASP A 68 -4.98 -9.71 -14.90
C ASP A 68 -5.31 -8.29 -14.41
N LEU A 69 -5.30 -8.06 -13.09
CA LEU A 69 -5.47 -6.72 -12.53
C LEU A 69 -4.37 -5.76 -13.02
N ALA A 70 -3.10 -6.16 -13.00
CA ALA A 70 -2.00 -5.35 -13.51
C ALA A 70 -2.17 -5.01 -15.00
N GLU A 71 -2.55 -5.99 -15.82
CA GLU A 71 -2.76 -5.80 -17.25
C GLU A 71 -3.93 -4.87 -17.57
N LYS A 72 -5.00 -4.93 -16.76
CA LYS A 72 -6.11 -3.97 -16.82
C LYS A 72 -5.64 -2.57 -16.41
N LEU A 73 -4.90 -2.45 -15.31
CA LEU A 73 -4.37 -1.17 -14.82
C LEU A 73 -3.54 -0.43 -15.87
N VAL A 74 -2.57 -1.11 -16.50
CA VAL A 74 -1.68 -0.46 -17.49
C VAL A 74 -2.41 -0.01 -18.76
N LYS A 75 -3.58 -0.58 -19.06
CA LYS A 75 -4.44 -0.19 -20.19
C LYS A 75 -5.40 0.96 -19.85
N MET A 76 -5.52 1.34 -18.58
CA MET A 76 -6.40 2.45 -18.18
C MET A 76 -5.93 3.78 -18.76
N THR A 77 -6.91 4.58 -19.20
CA THR A 77 -6.69 5.98 -19.56
C THR A 77 -6.21 6.76 -18.33
N ILE A 78 -5.50 7.87 -18.54
CA ILE A 78 -5.02 8.69 -17.42
C ILE A 78 -6.17 9.17 -16.53
N ALA A 79 -7.33 9.49 -17.14
CA ALA A 79 -8.50 9.97 -16.43
C ALA A 79 -9.07 8.92 -15.48
N ASP A 80 -9.03 7.64 -15.86
CA ASP A 80 -9.62 6.58 -15.02
C ASP A 80 -8.66 6.04 -13.94
N ARG A 81 -7.36 6.35 -14.02
CA ARG A 81 -6.37 5.77 -13.10
C ARG A 81 -6.68 6.17 -11.66
N SER A 82 -6.88 5.16 -10.82
CA SER A 82 -7.05 5.29 -9.39
C SER A 82 -6.17 4.23 -8.72
N GLY A 83 -5.27 4.66 -7.84
CA GLY A 83 -4.36 3.74 -7.14
C GLY A 83 -4.55 3.84 -5.64
N ASN A 84 -5.04 2.76 -5.02
CA ASN A 84 -4.89 2.49 -3.59
C ASN A 84 -3.69 1.56 -3.37
N CYS A 85 -3.58 1.03 -2.15
CA CYS A 85 -2.46 0.17 -1.76
C CYS A 85 -2.36 -1.07 -2.65
N GLU A 86 -3.46 -1.78 -2.90
CA GLU A 86 -3.50 -2.99 -3.73
C GLU A 86 -3.11 -2.74 -5.19
N GLU A 87 -3.71 -1.75 -5.87
CA GLU A 87 -3.38 -1.47 -7.26
C GLU A 87 -1.91 -1.03 -7.42
N MET A 88 -1.36 -0.32 -6.42
CA MET A 88 0.05 0.04 -6.39
C MET A 88 0.96 -1.17 -6.12
N ALA A 89 0.58 -2.09 -5.26
CA ALA A 89 1.32 -3.33 -4.98
C ALA A 89 1.39 -4.20 -6.25
N VAL A 90 0.24 -4.45 -6.87
CA VAL A 90 0.09 -5.26 -8.08
C VAL A 90 0.89 -4.67 -9.25
N LEU A 91 0.84 -3.35 -9.44
CA LEU A 91 1.64 -2.70 -10.48
C LEU A 91 3.14 -2.75 -10.19
N SER A 92 3.55 -2.75 -8.91
CA SER A 92 4.95 -2.93 -8.53
C SER A 92 5.47 -4.31 -8.91
N ALA A 93 4.71 -5.37 -8.60
CA ALA A 93 5.06 -6.74 -9.00
C ALA A 93 5.12 -6.89 -10.52
N TYR A 94 4.16 -6.31 -11.24
CA TYR A 94 4.15 -6.29 -12.70
C TYR A 94 5.39 -5.63 -13.30
N TYR A 95 5.81 -4.47 -12.78
CA TYR A 95 7.02 -3.80 -13.24
C TYR A 95 8.30 -4.54 -12.83
N ALA A 96 8.35 -5.16 -11.65
CA ALA A 96 9.46 -6.04 -11.27
C ALA A 96 9.62 -7.18 -12.29
N LYS A 97 8.52 -7.84 -12.65
CA LYS A 97 8.48 -8.88 -13.68
C LYS A 97 8.89 -8.35 -15.06
N LYS A 98 8.35 -7.21 -15.50
CA LYS A 98 8.52 -6.72 -16.89
C LYS A 98 9.87 -6.05 -17.14
N ILE A 99 10.39 -5.31 -16.17
CA ILE A 99 11.61 -4.48 -16.34
C ILE A 99 12.85 -5.25 -15.90
N TYR A 100 12.75 -6.00 -14.81
CA TYR A 100 13.88 -6.71 -14.19
C TYR A 100 13.81 -8.23 -14.39
N ASN A 101 12.83 -8.72 -15.15
CA ASN A 101 12.64 -10.13 -15.45
C ASN A 101 12.57 -11.04 -14.20
N ILE A 102 12.04 -10.51 -13.09
CA ILE A 102 11.82 -11.29 -11.87
C ILE A 102 10.77 -12.37 -12.17
N LYS A 103 11.07 -13.60 -11.79
CA LYS A 103 10.15 -14.73 -11.97
C LYS A 103 8.90 -14.54 -11.09
N ARG A 104 7.76 -15.02 -11.58
CA ARG A 104 6.45 -14.81 -10.96
C ARG A 104 6.34 -15.46 -9.57
N ASP A 105 6.95 -16.62 -9.38
CA ASP A 105 7.04 -17.36 -8.11
C ASP A 105 7.89 -16.67 -7.03
N LEU A 106 8.58 -15.57 -7.37
CA LEU A 106 9.33 -14.72 -6.45
C LEU A 106 8.61 -13.41 -6.11
N LEU A 107 7.39 -13.22 -6.62
CA LEU A 107 6.61 -12.00 -6.46
C LEU A 107 5.34 -12.31 -5.68
N TYR A 108 5.10 -11.53 -4.64
CA TYR A 108 3.95 -11.69 -3.75
C TYR A 108 3.26 -10.35 -3.53
N ILE A 109 1.94 -10.38 -3.46
CA ILE A 109 1.13 -9.30 -2.91
C ILE A 109 0.91 -9.63 -1.45
N CYS A 110 1.51 -8.85 -0.57
CA CYS A 110 1.37 -9.01 0.87
C CYS A 110 0.12 -8.27 1.33
N TYR A 111 -0.80 -8.99 1.95
CA TYR A 111 -1.98 -8.42 2.58
C TYR A 111 -1.79 -8.40 4.10
N VAL A 112 -1.92 -7.21 4.68
CA VAL A 112 -2.02 -7.05 6.13
C VAL A 112 -3.50 -7.08 6.49
N HIS A 113 -3.98 -8.23 6.95
CA HIS A 113 -5.40 -8.51 7.12
C HIS A 113 -6.01 -7.82 8.35
N ASP A 114 -7.32 -7.99 8.51
CA ASP A 114 -8.10 -7.49 9.63
C ASP A 114 -7.91 -5.99 9.85
N LYS A 115 -7.29 -5.64 10.97
CA LYS A 115 -7.02 -4.28 11.40
C LYS A 115 -5.85 -3.62 10.67
N GLY A 116 -5.05 -4.36 9.90
CA GLY A 116 -3.96 -3.80 9.11
C GLY A 116 -4.42 -3.06 7.86
N ASP A 117 -5.46 -3.56 7.18
CA ASP A 117 -6.12 -3.00 5.99
C ASP A 117 -5.13 -2.36 4.98
N HIS A 118 -4.12 -3.13 4.57
CA HIS A 118 -3.07 -2.63 3.69
C HIS A 118 -2.49 -3.72 2.80
N ALA A 119 -1.97 -3.31 1.63
CA ALA A 119 -1.30 -4.19 0.69
C ALA A 119 -0.01 -3.57 0.14
N PHE A 120 1.02 -4.41 -0.06
CA PHE A 120 2.29 -4.01 -0.66
C PHE A 120 2.92 -5.16 -1.46
N CYS A 121 3.90 -4.85 -2.31
CA CYS A 121 4.60 -5.86 -3.09
C CYS A 121 5.82 -6.38 -2.31
N LEU A 122 6.04 -7.68 -2.36
CA LEU A 122 7.26 -8.33 -1.88
C LEU A 122 7.95 -9.07 -3.02
N VAL A 123 9.28 -8.96 -3.03
CA VAL A 123 10.18 -9.71 -3.91
C VAL A 123 11.06 -10.59 -3.04
N SER A 124 10.87 -11.91 -3.14
CA SER A 124 11.68 -12.88 -2.44
C SER A 124 12.94 -13.25 -3.25
N GLN A 125 13.93 -13.88 -2.61
CA GLN A 125 15.09 -14.45 -3.29
C GLN A 125 14.83 -15.88 -3.79
N GLU A 126 13.94 -16.58 -3.10
CA GLU A 126 13.53 -17.95 -3.37
C GLU A 126 12.01 -18.06 -3.24
N ALA A 127 11.41 -19.02 -3.93
CA ALA A 127 9.97 -19.26 -3.84
C ALA A 127 9.61 -19.65 -2.40
N ILE A 128 8.53 -19.06 -1.89
CA ILE A 128 8.05 -19.28 -0.53
C ILE A 128 7.05 -20.43 -0.58
N PRO A 129 7.30 -21.56 0.11
CA PRO A 129 6.34 -22.66 0.15
C PRO A 129 4.99 -22.20 0.69
N ASP A 130 3.89 -22.77 0.17
CA ASP A 130 2.52 -22.41 0.59
C ASP A 130 2.34 -22.50 2.12
N SER A 131 2.99 -23.47 2.77
CA SER A 131 2.97 -23.62 4.23
C SER A 131 3.67 -22.50 5.02
N ALA A 132 4.30 -21.54 4.34
CA ALA A 132 5.07 -20.43 4.92
C ALA A 132 4.64 -19.06 4.36
N GLN A 133 3.43 -18.96 3.81
CA GLN A 133 2.85 -17.71 3.29
C GLN A 133 1.98 -16.98 4.32
N ASP A 134 1.68 -17.60 5.46
CA ASP A 134 0.88 -17.01 6.55
C ASP A 134 1.73 -16.65 7.77
N TYR A 135 1.53 -15.44 8.30
CA TYR A 135 2.20 -14.96 9.50
C TYR A 135 1.18 -14.41 10.49
N ALA A 136 1.39 -14.71 11.77
CA ALA A 136 0.48 -14.30 12.83
C ALA A 136 0.39 -12.77 13.02
N SER A 137 1.44 -12.03 12.63
CA SER A 137 1.42 -10.57 12.65
C SER A 137 2.51 -9.96 11.76
N MET A 138 2.39 -8.68 11.40
CA MET A 138 3.48 -7.90 10.80
C MET A 138 4.75 -7.95 11.64
N ALA A 139 4.64 -7.84 12.97
CA ALA A 139 5.79 -7.92 13.86
C ALA A 139 6.45 -9.30 13.86
N ASP A 140 5.68 -10.39 13.74
CA ASP A 140 6.22 -11.74 13.57
C ASP A 140 6.93 -11.87 12.21
N PHE A 141 6.25 -11.46 11.14
CA PHE A 141 6.77 -11.47 9.76
C PHE A 141 8.12 -10.74 9.64
N THR A 142 8.23 -9.50 10.12
CA THR A 142 9.48 -8.72 10.00
C THR A 142 10.61 -9.23 10.89
N LYS A 143 10.31 -10.04 11.92
CA LYS A 143 11.34 -10.62 12.81
C LYS A 143 11.94 -11.91 12.26
N ARG A 144 11.34 -12.53 11.22
CA ARG A 144 11.87 -13.76 10.65
C ARG A 144 13.24 -13.51 10.02
N LYS A 145 14.18 -14.44 10.24
CA LYS A 145 15.53 -14.34 9.66
C LYS A 145 15.50 -14.17 8.13
N ILE A 146 14.58 -14.87 7.47
CA ILE A 146 14.42 -14.80 6.01
C ILE A 146 13.91 -13.42 5.53
N ALA A 147 13.22 -12.65 6.37
CA ALA A 147 12.76 -11.31 6.02
C ALA A 147 13.92 -10.32 5.73
N GLN A 148 15.14 -10.64 6.18
CA GLN A 148 16.35 -9.85 5.85
C GLN A 148 16.77 -9.99 4.38
N SER A 149 16.31 -11.03 3.69
CA SER A 149 16.65 -11.28 2.28
C SER A 149 15.54 -10.86 1.32
N TRP A 150 14.34 -10.58 1.83
CA TRP A 150 13.19 -10.17 1.03
C TRP A 150 13.08 -8.65 0.94
N LEU A 151 12.68 -8.16 -0.24
CA LEU A 151 12.52 -6.73 -0.51
C LEU A 151 11.05 -6.38 -0.57
N ILE A 152 10.63 -5.33 0.15
CA ILE A 152 9.29 -4.75 0.05
C ILE A 152 9.33 -3.49 -0.82
N ILE A 153 8.36 -3.37 -1.71
CA ILE A 153 8.08 -2.18 -2.51
C ILE A 153 6.68 -1.71 -2.14
N ASP A 154 6.59 -0.60 -1.42
CA ASP A 154 5.34 0.02 -1.01
C ASP A 154 5.23 1.46 -1.53
N PRO A 155 4.64 1.65 -2.73
CA PRO A 155 4.45 2.97 -3.30
C PRO A 155 3.44 3.83 -2.53
N TRP A 156 2.52 3.22 -1.78
CA TRP A 156 1.48 3.93 -1.04
C TRP A 156 2.04 4.64 0.19
N LEU A 157 2.88 3.95 0.98
CA LEU A 157 3.70 4.52 2.07
C LEU A 157 4.91 5.31 1.56
N ASN A 158 5.28 5.14 0.29
CA ASN A 158 6.49 5.69 -0.32
C ASN A 158 7.78 5.12 0.30
N THR A 159 7.85 3.79 0.41
CA THR A 159 8.94 3.05 1.07
C THR A 159 9.41 1.90 0.18
N VAL A 160 10.72 1.70 0.12
CA VAL A 160 11.36 0.45 -0.31
C VAL A 160 12.39 0.09 0.76
N CYS A 161 12.33 -1.13 1.25
CA CYS A 161 13.29 -1.62 2.25
C CYS A 161 13.29 -3.14 2.29
N TYR A 162 14.25 -3.73 2.99
CA TYR A 162 14.16 -5.13 3.36
C TYR A 162 12.96 -5.36 4.28
N ALA A 163 12.34 -6.54 4.19
CA ALA A 163 11.14 -6.86 4.94
C ALA A 163 11.39 -6.79 6.45
N SER A 164 12.60 -7.09 6.91
CA SER A 164 13.00 -6.95 8.31
C SER A 164 12.89 -5.53 8.86
N ASP A 165 13.04 -4.51 8.01
CA ASP A 165 13.01 -3.09 8.42
C ASP A 165 11.63 -2.45 8.25
N TYR A 166 10.69 -3.16 7.64
CA TYR A 166 9.47 -2.57 7.13
C TYR A 166 8.54 -2.06 8.22
N LEU A 167 8.44 -2.74 9.37
CA LEU A 167 7.62 -2.26 10.48
C LEU A 167 8.15 -0.92 11.03
N THR A 168 9.48 -0.77 11.10
CA THR A 168 10.13 0.49 11.50
C THR A 168 9.89 1.58 10.45
N LYS A 169 10.17 1.29 9.18
CA LYS A 169 10.05 2.27 8.08
C LYS A 169 8.61 2.71 7.82
N SER A 170 7.64 1.80 7.92
CA SER A 170 6.22 2.15 7.85
C SER A 170 5.81 3.02 9.04
N GLY A 171 6.26 2.69 10.26
CA GLY A 171 6.05 3.49 11.46
C GLY A 171 6.55 4.94 11.34
N GLU A 172 7.76 5.14 10.81
CA GLU A 172 8.34 6.47 10.53
C GLU A 172 7.47 7.26 9.52
N LYS A 173 6.94 6.59 8.48
CA LYS A 173 6.07 7.23 7.48
C LYS A 173 4.71 7.62 8.05
N LEU A 174 4.08 6.74 8.83
CA LEU A 174 2.79 7.02 9.47
C LEU A 174 2.90 8.18 10.46
N GLU A 175 4.00 8.26 11.21
CA GLU A 175 4.32 9.40 12.06
C GLU A 175 4.45 10.71 11.29
N LYS A 176 5.24 10.71 10.21
CA LYS A 176 5.34 11.87 9.32
C LYS A 176 3.99 12.26 8.71
N TRP A 177 3.15 11.29 8.37
CA TRP A 177 1.83 11.58 7.81
C TRP A 177 0.90 12.22 8.84
N ALA A 178 0.94 11.76 10.09
CA ALA A 178 0.18 12.36 11.18
C ALA A 178 0.60 13.81 11.42
N SER A 179 1.91 14.11 11.43
CA SER A 179 2.39 15.49 11.58
C SER A 179 2.05 16.41 10.39
N GLU A 180 1.86 15.84 9.19
CA GLU A 180 1.35 16.53 8.01
C GLU A 180 -0.19 16.66 7.96
N GLY A 181 -0.91 16.30 9.04
CA GLY A 181 -2.37 16.40 9.11
C GLY A 181 -3.14 15.33 8.33
N LYS A 182 -2.49 14.24 7.91
CA LYS A 182 -3.18 13.18 7.15
C LYS A 182 -4.07 12.32 8.03
N ARG A 183 -5.03 11.68 7.37
CA ARG A 183 -5.88 10.62 7.92
C ARG A 183 -5.92 9.42 6.97
N VAL A 184 -6.05 8.23 7.54
CA VAL A 184 -6.24 6.97 6.81
C VAL A 184 -7.68 6.53 7.01
N ALA A 185 -8.37 6.19 5.91
CA ALA A 185 -9.68 5.56 5.98
C ALA A 185 -9.48 4.14 6.50
N TRP A 186 -10.17 3.78 7.58
CA TRP A 186 -9.99 2.51 8.24
C TRP A 186 -11.31 2.00 8.79
N MET A 187 -11.65 0.76 8.42
CA MET A 187 -12.96 0.17 8.76
C MET A 187 -13.00 -0.42 10.17
N ASN A 188 -11.84 -0.76 10.74
CA ASN A 188 -11.74 -1.64 11.91
C ASN A 188 -11.19 -0.94 13.16
N GLY A 189 -11.29 0.40 13.23
CA GLY A 189 -10.85 1.15 14.39
C GLY A 189 -11.83 1.07 15.56
N SER A 190 -11.34 1.38 16.76
CA SER A 190 -12.09 1.29 18.02
C SER A 190 -13.37 2.12 18.07
N GLN A 191 -13.44 3.20 17.27
CA GLN A 191 -14.62 4.07 17.16
C GLN A 191 -15.50 3.73 15.95
N GLY A 192 -15.27 2.56 15.32
CA GLY A 192 -15.93 2.11 14.10
C GLY A 192 -15.25 2.62 12.82
N PRO A 193 -15.89 2.40 11.65
CA PRO A 193 -15.37 2.88 10.38
C PRO A 193 -15.19 4.40 10.35
N GLY A 194 -14.02 4.88 9.92
CA GLY A 194 -13.75 6.32 9.88
C GLY A 194 -12.36 6.69 9.41
N TRP A 195 -11.99 7.94 9.66
CA TRP A 195 -10.72 8.55 9.26
C TRP A 195 -9.81 8.75 10.48
N TYR A 196 -8.81 7.88 10.60
CA TYR A 196 -7.97 7.82 11.78
C TYR A 196 -6.65 8.55 11.60
N VAL A 197 -6.11 9.07 12.71
CA VAL A 197 -4.73 9.57 12.77
C VAL A 197 -3.80 8.38 12.52
N PRO A 198 -2.91 8.45 11.51
CA PRO A 198 -2.09 7.29 11.14
C PRO A 198 -1.13 6.87 12.26
N ASN A 199 -0.60 7.83 13.02
CA ASN A 199 0.27 7.60 14.18
C ASN A 199 -0.52 7.51 15.48
N GLY A 200 -1.39 6.50 15.56
CA GLY A 200 -2.21 6.21 16.72
C GLY A 200 -2.60 4.74 16.71
N GLU A 201 -3.86 4.45 17.03
CA GLU A 201 -4.40 3.10 17.03
C GLU A 201 -4.07 2.33 15.75
N TYR A 202 -4.23 2.95 14.57
CA TYR A 202 -3.93 2.33 13.28
C TYR A 202 -2.49 1.77 13.22
N LYS A 203 -1.47 2.57 13.56
CA LYS A 203 -0.07 2.12 13.57
C LYS A 203 0.16 0.96 14.56
N THR A 204 -0.47 1.01 15.73
CA THR A 204 -0.36 -0.06 16.73
C THR A 204 -0.98 -1.35 16.23
N GLU A 205 -2.19 -1.30 15.67
CA GLU A 205 -2.89 -2.48 15.20
C GLU A 205 -2.27 -3.03 13.91
N PHE A 206 -1.72 -2.19 13.04
CA PHE A 206 -0.93 -2.60 11.87
C PHE A 206 0.20 -3.56 12.25
N GLY A 207 0.92 -3.28 13.34
CA GLY A 207 2.01 -4.15 13.80
C GLY A 207 1.56 -5.52 14.33
N LYS A 208 0.31 -5.62 14.79
CA LYS A 208 -0.29 -6.84 15.33
C LYS A 208 -1.08 -7.64 14.30
N ALA A 209 -1.44 -7.01 13.19
CA ALA A 209 -2.31 -7.57 12.18
C ALA A 209 -1.62 -8.71 11.41
N PRO A 210 -2.33 -9.83 11.12
CA PRO A 210 -1.81 -10.95 10.36
C PRO A 210 -1.33 -10.56 8.95
N VAL A 211 -0.42 -11.35 8.40
CA VAL A 211 0.11 -11.15 7.04
C VAL A 211 -0.09 -12.41 6.22
N LEU A 212 -0.67 -12.24 5.04
CA LEU A 212 -0.72 -13.27 4.00
C LEU A 212 0.15 -12.83 2.83
N LEU A 213 0.95 -13.75 2.30
CA LEU A 213 1.74 -13.56 1.09
C LEU A 213 1.03 -14.26 -0.08
N ASP A 214 0.28 -13.51 -0.88
CA ASP A 214 -0.44 -14.08 -2.02
C ASP A 214 0.44 -14.05 -3.28
N PRO A 215 0.75 -15.20 -3.93
CA PRO A 215 1.58 -15.22 -5.13
C PRO A 215 1.01 -14.37 -6.27
N PHE A 216 1.87 -13.54 -6.89
CA PHE A 216 1.52 -12.69 -8.04
C PHE A 216 1.03 -13.49 -9.26
#